data_AF-A0A919G019-F1
#
_entry.id   AF-A0A919G019-F1
#
_cell.length_a   1.000
_cell.length_b   1.000
_cell.length_c   1.000
_cell.angle_alpha   90.00
_cell.angle_beta   90.00
_cell.angle_gamma   90.00
#
_symmetry.space_group_name_H-M   'P 1'
#
loop_
_entity.id
_entity.type
_entity.pdbx_description
1 polymer ?
#
loop_
_entity_poly.entity_id
_entity_poly.type
_entity_poly.pdbx_seq_one_letter_code
_entity_poly.pdbx_strand_id
1 'polypeptide(L)'
;MSHPRPERSLILPDDGAASAADLAETLSDALSDNLTGPLPDDLAGALPRGLPEPVWPDFGDNDEAARRAVAAVAAMLGRPIPERPKDPRSSAEWLSRKWGVDESALVNVSRDMSRTLQRLHAYALQLWVDRHADDVSVFGPGGAPQRAALALGNGTSVSVPSVAACLFPAGSAYDTPVAVEVAYRYGTPTITAFAPPGGLALAEQVLEDLTRTLEADHPYRGGVLSARPGNGTVELTPVKHTVQVRGDVVLPADLWREVDLFCSSVTTRRDALRALGHTTSRGLLLAGKPGVGKTKLTRVIATELAGPLTVVLVTAEVLRTWMTELYEEIRGLGPCLVVLEEIDSVASKGSRGDTSFAEFLDALDGTRSSDDVLTVATTNDPDALDPAVKRPGRFDTIIEVPPPDQAGRMEILRLFLPPDAPVDVDLVASYLDGATGADLREVARRSILEHGPDGLTTSRVADVATSGRWKPAPVAGNYL
;
A
#
# COMPACT_ATOMS: atom_id res chain seq x y z
N MET A 1 -49.42 -3.92 -11.74
CA MET A 1 -50.09 -4.49 -10.55
C MET A 1 -49.42 -3.88 -9.33
N SER A 2 -50.01 -2.80 -8.82
CA SER A 2 -49.57 -2.06 -7.64
C SER A 2 -50.27 -2.62 -6.41
N HIS A 3 -49.52 -2.92 -5.36
CA HIS A 3 -50.09 -3.19 -4.04
C HIS A 3 -50.23 -1.88 -3.24
N PRO A 4 -51.35 -1.67 -2.51
CA PRO A 4 -51.61 -0.44 -1.78
C PRO A 4 -50.91 -0.44 -0.40
N ARG A 5 -50.49 0.75 0.06
CA ARG A 5 -50.04 1.00 1.44
C ARG A 5 -51.27 1.01 2.39
N PRO A 6 -51.16 0.51 3.63
CA PRO A 6 -52.22 0.73 4.61
C PRO A 6 -52.06 2.12 5.24
N GLU A 7 -53.01 3.00 4.98
CA GLU A 7 -53.23 4.18 5.81
C GLU A 7 -53.83 3.72 7.15
N ARG A 8 -53.12 3.97 8.26
CA ARG A 8 -53.72 3.96 9.60
C ARG A 8 -54.00 5.40 9.98
N SER A 9 -55.26 5.80 9.86
CA SER A 9 -55.79 7.04 10.43
C SER A 9 -55.71 6.98 11.95
N LEU A 10 -55.07 7.99 12.53
CA LEU A 10 -55.16 8.27 13.96
C LEU A 10 -56.54 8.87 14.22
N ILE A 11 -57.42 8.14 14.88
CA ILE A 11 -58.67 8.70 15.42
C ILE A 11 -58.31 9.33 16.77
N LEU A 12 -58.37 10.66 16.85
CA LEU A 12 -58.32 11.38 18.13
C LEU A 12 -59.75 11.46 18.71
N PRO A 13 -59.95 11.26 20.02
CA PRO A 13 -61.26 11.51 20.64
C PRO A 13 -61.53 13.01 20.70
N ASP A 14 -62.73 13.41 20.25
CA ASP A 14 -63.33 14.71 20.52
C ASP A 14 -63.59 14.85 22.02
N ASP A 15 -62.92 15.81 22.68
CA ASP A 15 -63.49 16.61 23.77
C ASP A 15 -62.54 17.78 24.12
N GLY A 16 -62.98 19.01 23.83
CA GLY A 16 -62.65 20.20 24.65
C GLY A 16 -61.32 20.95 24.44
N ALA A 17 -61.20 21.69 23.34
CA ALA A 17 -60.62 23.04 23.21
C ALA A 17 -59.17 23.35 23.69
N ALA A 18 -58.22 23.18 22.77
CA ALA A 18 -57.44 24.27 22.16
C ALA A 18 -57.10 23.81 20.73
N SER A 19 -57.30 24.65 19.70
CA SER A 19 -57.06 24.18 18.33
C SER A 19 -55.56 23.94 18.14
N ALA A 20 -55.20 22.92 17.34
CA ALA A 20 -53.79 22.63 17.03
C ALA A 20 -53.04 23.84 16.41
N ALA A 21 -53.77 24.83 15.90
CA ALA A 21 -53.22 26.10 15.41
C ALA A 21 -52.83 27.05 16.56
N ASP A 22 -53.64 27.13 17.63
CA ASP A 22 -53.35 27.99 18.79
C ASP A 22 -52.11 27.49 19.56
N LEU A 23 -51.95 26.17 19.63
CA LEU A 23 -50.75 25.53 20.21
C LEU A 23 -49.50 25.79 19.37
N ALA A 24 -49.61 25.83 18.04
CA ALA A 24 -48.49 26.09 17.14
C ALA A 24 -48.01 27.55 17.18
N GLU A 25 -48.94 28.51 17.32
CA GLU A 25 -48.63 29.93 17.45
C GLU A 25 -47.98 30.24 18.81
N THR A 26 -48.50 29.64 19.88
CA THR A 26 -47.91 29.73 21.24
C THR A 26 -46.51 29.10 21.32
N LEU A 27 -46.28 28.02 20.56
CA LEU A 27 -44.97 27.35 20.44
C LEU A 27 -43.94 28.19 19.67
N SER A 28 -44.37 28.93 18.65
CA SER A 28 -43.51 29.84 17.88
C SER A 28 -43.02 31.01 18.74
N ASP A 29 -43.90 31.54 19.60
CA ASP A 29 -43.58 32.62 20.55
C ASP A 29 -42.72 32.12 21.73
N ALA A 30 -42.93 30.89 22.21
CA ALA A 30 -42.14 30.29 23.29
C ALA A 30 -40.74 29.82 22.85
N LEU A 31 -40.57 29.43 21.59
CA LEU A 31 -39.26 29.06 21.02
C LEU A 31 -38.38 30.27 20.68
N SER A 32 -38.95 31.48 20.64
CA SER A 32 -38.22 32.72 20.33
C SER A 32 -37.64 33.40 21.58
N ASP A 33 -38.17 33.15 22.78
CA ASP A 33 -37.65 33.71 24.04
C ASP A 33 -37.07 32.64 24.98
N ASN A 34 -35.75 32.46 24.87
CA ASN A 34 -34.79 32.00 25.89
C ASN A 34 -35.19 30.82 26.82
N LEU A 35 -34.85 29.59 26.40
CA LEU A 35 -34.96 28.32 27.14
C LEU A 35 -34.02 28.24 28.36
N THR A 36 -34.33 28.94 29.46
CA THR A 36 -33.52 28.87 30.72
C THR A 36 -34.32 28.64 32.01
N GLY A 37 -35.63 28.36 31.95
CA GLY A 37 -36.46 28.09 33.14
C GLY A 37 -36.82 26.61 33.34
N PRO A 38 -36.94 26.11 34.58
CA PRO A 38 -37.46 24.77 34.86
C PRO A 38 -39.01 24.71 34.74
N LEU A 39 -39.53 23.53 34.36
CA LEU A 39 -40.96 23.27 34.15
C LEU A 39 -41.70 22.93 35.47
N PRO A 40 -43.04 23.18 35.57
CA PRO A 40 -43.85 22.94 36.78
C PRO A 40 -44.12 21.45 37.09
N ASP A 41 -44.34 21.14 38.38
CA ASP A 41 -44.33 19.79 38.99
C ASP A 41 -45.60 18.93 38.76
N ASP A 42 -46.62 19.42 38.05
CA ASP A 42 -48.00 18.92 38.22
C ASP A 42 -48.44 17.84 37.19
N LEU A 43 -47.53 17.26 36.40
CA LEU A 43 -47.87 16.37 35.26
C LEU A 43 -47.53 14.88 35.43
N ALA A 44 -47.44 14.38 36.67
CA ALA A 44 -47.04 12.99 36.97
C ALA A 44 -48.21 11.96 37.01
N GLY A 45 -49.30 12.19 36.28
CA GLY A 45 -50.60 11.60 36.60
C GLY A 45 -51.32 10.73 35.56
N ALA A 46 -50.63 10.03 34.64
CA ALA A 46 -51.20 8.84 33.93
C ALA A 46 -50.21 8.28 32.89
N LEU A 47 -49.51 7.19 33.20
CA LEU A 47 -48.85 6.36 32.17
C LEU A 47 -49.36 4.92 32.25
N PRO A 48 -49.76 4.30 31.13
CA PRO A 48 -50.10 2.87 31.09
C PRO A 48 -48.85 2.03 31.38
N ARG A 49 -48.92 1.15 32.38
CA ARG A 49 -47.84 0.19 32.67
C ARG A 49 -47.79 -0.88 31.58
N GLY A 50 -46.66 -1.02 30.89
CA GLY A 50 -46.39 -2.16 29.99
C GLY A 50 -45.94 -1.82 28.55
N LEU A 51 -45.67 -0.57 28.21
CA LEU A 51 -44.98 -0.26 26.95
C LEU A 51 -43.48 -0.58 27.11
N PRO A 52 -42.82 -1.19 26.10
CA PRO A 52 -41.37 -1.31 26.10
C PRO A 52 -40.76 0.09 26.24
N GLU A 53 -39.65 0.21 26.96
CA GLU A 53 -38.93 1.47 27.10
C GLU A 53 -38.69 2.06 25.70
N PRO A 54 -39.03 3.34 25.47
CA PRO A 54 -38.83 3.95 24.17
C PRO A 54 -37.34 3.92 23.83
N VAL A 55 -36.99 3.38 22.67
CA VAL A 55 -35.63 3.37 22.13
C VAL A 55 -35.54 4.43 21.04
N TRP A 56 -34.44 5.18 21.02
CA TRP A 56 -34.19 6.16 19.96
C TRP A 56 -34.23 5.52 18.57
N PRO A 57 -34.98 6.10 17.60
CA PRO A 57 -34.82 5.76 16.19
C PRO A 57 -33.38 6.04 15.74
N ASP A 58 -32.92 5.32 14.72
CA ASP A 58 -31.66 5.65 14.07
C ASP A 58 -31.87 6.85 13.13
N PHE A 59 -31.30 8.00 13.50
CA PHE A 59 -31.40 9.24 12.72
C PHE A 59 -30.18 9.48 11.80
N GLY A 60 -29.27 8.51 11.69
CA GLY A 60 -28.08 8.64 10.85
C GLY A 60 -27.16 9.79 11.31
N ASP A 61 -26.62 10.56 10.37
CA ASP A 61 -25.58 11.58 10.63
C ASP A 61 -26.07 12.82 11.40
N ASN A 62 -27.40 13.04 11.49
CA ASN A 62 -27.99 14.20 12.19
C ASN A 62 -28.53 13.86 13.59
N ASP A 63 -28.01 12.80 14.18
CA ASP A 63 -28.68 12.12 15.27
C ASP A 63 -28.76 12.91 16.57
N GLU A 64 -27.75 13.68 16.96
CA GLU A 64 -27.80 14.44 18.22
C GLU A 64 -28.85 15.57 18.17
N ALA A 65 -28.91 16.33 17.07
CA ALA A 65 -29.91 17.40 16.89
C ALA A 65 -31.33 16.83 16.77
N ALA A 66 -31.49 15.73 16.03
CA ALA A 66 -32.77 15.03 15.90
C ALA A 66 -33.24 14.46 17.24
N ARG A 67 -32.34 13.86 18.04
CA ARG A 67 -32.62 13.37 19.38
C ARG A 67 -32.98 14.51 20.33
N ARG A 68 -32.29 15.65 20.29
CA ARG A 68 -32.67 16.84 21.08
C ARG A 68 -34.05 17.36 20.76
N ALA A 69 -34.37 17.48 19.47
CA ALA A 69 -35.69 17.91 19.03
C ALA A 69 -36.79 16.94 19.49
N VAL A 70 -36.57 15.64 19.32
CA VAL A 70 -37.54 14.62 19.75
C VAL A 70 -37.62 14.50 21.28
N ALA A 71 -36.53 14.72 22.01
CA ALA A 71 -36.52 14.75 23.48
C ALA A 71 -37.31 15.96 23.99
N ALA A 72 -37.14 17.13 23.38
CA ALA A 72 -37.91 18.32 23.67
C ALA A 72 -39.41 18.09 23.42
N VAL A 73 -39.77 17.52 22.27
CA VAL A 73 -41.17 17.16 21.94
C VAL A 73 -41.73 16.13 22.92
N ALA A 74 -40.97 15.09 23.26
CA ALA A 74 -41.40 14.06 24.23
C ALA A 74 -41.62 14.66 25.62
N ALA A 75 -40.74 15.55 26.07
CA ALA A 75 -40.89 16.28 27.32
C ALA A 75 -42.12 17.19 27.33
N MET A 76 -42.38 17.93 26.25
CA MET A 76 -43.58 18.77 26.11
C MET A 76 -44.88 17.96 26.12
N LEU A 77 -44.85 16.72 25.62
CA LEU A 77 -46.00 15.81 25.58
C LEU A 77 -46.15 14.94 26.85
N GLY A 78 -45.31 15.15 27.88
CA GLY A 78 -45.30 14.33 29.09
C GLY A 78 -44.99 12.85 28.84
N ARG A 79 -44.26 12.55 27.75
CA ARG A 79 -43.88 11.19 27.36
C ARG A 79 -42.50 10.84 27.91
N PRO A 80 -42.24 9.56 28.22
CA PRO A 80 -40.90 9.11 28.58
C PRO A 80 -39.93 9.41 27.42
N ILE A 81 -38.83 10.09 27.73
CA ILE A 81 -37.75 10.37 26.79
C ILE A 81 -37.06 9.03 26.48
N PRO A 82 -36.84 8.69 25.20
CA PRO A 82 -36.16 7.45 24.86
C PRO A 82 -34.77 7.37 25.50
N GLU A 83 -34.36 6.18 25.96
CA GLU A 83 -33.02 6.00 26.53
C GLU A 83 -31.98 5.93 25.41
N ARG A 84 -30.89 6.71 25.54
CA ARG A 84 -29.76 6.68 24.59
C ARG A 84 -29.21 5.26 24.50
N PRO A 85 -28.96 4.72 23.30
CA PRO A 85 -28.32 3.41 23.17
C PRO A 85 -27.04 3.36 24.00
N LYS A 86 -26.92 2.33 24.85
CA LYS A 86 -25.75 2.14 25.73
C LYS A 86 -24.45 2.11 24.94
N ASP A 87 -24.48 1.44 23.78
CA ASP A 87 -23.35 1.35 22.88
C ASP A 87 -23.31 2.54 21.90
N PRO A 88 -22.17 3.25 21.80
CA PRO A 88 -22.01 4.30 20.79
C PRO A 88 -21.97 3.70 19.38
N ARG A 89 -22.51 4.43 18.39
CA ARG A 89 -22.56 3.96 17.00
C ARG A 89 -21.33 4.34 16.18
N SER A 90 -20.70 5.45 16.54
CA SER A 90 -19.51 5.99 15.88
C SER A 90 -18.43 6.32 16.91
N SER A 91 -17.19 6.45 16.43
CA SER A 91 -16.08 6.91 17.26
C SER A 91 -16.30 8.34 17.76
N ALA A 92 -16.93 9.19 16.94
CA ALA A 92 -17.27 10.56 17.32
C ALA A 92 -18.32 10.58 18.46
N GLU A 93 -19.39 9.78 18.37
CA GLU A 93 -20.37 9.63 19.46
C GLU A 93 -19.71 9.06 20.73
N TRP A 94 -18.80 8.09 20.59
CA TRP A 94 -18.04 7.55 21.72
C TRP A 94 -17.15 8.60 22.40
N LEU A 95 -16.40 9.39 21.62
CA LEU A 95 -15.51 10.44 22.13
C LEU A 95 -16.29 11.61 22.73
N SER A 96 -17.39 12.02 22.11
CA SER A 96 -18.32 13.01 22.64
C SER A 96 -18.78 12.64 24.06
N ARG A 97 -19.19 11.38 24.28
CA ARG A 97 -19.55 10.85 25.61
C ARG A 97 -18.37 10.83 26.58
N LYS A 98 -17.15 10.49 26.12
CA LYS A 98 -15.95 10.40 26.96
C LYS A 98 -15.41 11.76 27.40
N TRP A 99 -15.48 12.77 26.53
CA TRP A 99 -15.01 14.13 26.81
C TRP A 99 -16.10 15.04 27.37
N GLY A 100 -17.37 14.63 27.33
CA GLY A 100 -18.49 15.45 27.80
C GLY A 100 -18.74 16.67 26.92
N VAL A 101 -18.46 16.56 25.62
CA VAL A 101 -18.62 17.63 24.62
C VAL A 101 -19.62 17.20 23.56
N ASP A 102 -20.29 18.17 22.93
CA ASP A 102 -21.16 17.91 21.79
C ASP A 102 -20.36 17.30 20.62
N GLU A 103 -20.94 16.37 19.87
CA GLU A 103 -20.29 15.74 18.72
C GLU A 103 -19.92 16.79 17.65
N SER A 104 -20.75 17.82 17.45
CA SER A 104 -20.47 18.94 16.54
C SER A 104 -19.32 19.84 17.01
N ALA A 105 -18.94 19.77 18.29
CA ALA A 105 -17.84 20.51 18.86
C ALA A 105 -16.50 19.74 18.79
N LEU A 106 -16.53 18.45 18.43
CA LEU A 106 -15.32 17.65 18.24
C LEU A 106 -14.54 18.18 17.04
N VAL A 107 -13.25 18.43 17.26
CA VAL A 107 -12.33 18.79 16.20
C VAL A 107 -11.61 17.54 15.72
N ASN A 108 -11.49 17.38 14.41
CA ASN A 108 -10.74 16.27 13.85
C ASN A 108 -9.98 16.66 12.59
N VAL A 109 -8.89 15.93 12.33
CA VAL A 109 -8.10 16.00 11.11
C VAL A 109 -8.05 14.60 10.54
N SER A 110 -8.43 14.43 9.28
CA SER A 110 -8.44 13.14 8.59
C SER A 110 -7.43 13.14 7.44
N ARG A 111 -6.75 12.02 7.24
CA ARG A 111 -5.91 11.77 6.06
C ARG A 111 -6.38 10.50 5.35
N ASP A 112 -6.72 10.65 4.07
CA ASP A 112 -6.96 9.53 3.17
C ASP A 112 -5.61 8.94 2.75
N MET A 113 -5.55 7.62 2.61
CA MET A 113 -4.32 6.93 2.25
C MET A 113 -4.58 5.56 1.62
N SER A 114 -3.53 4.96 1.06
CA SER A 114 -3.61 3.57 0.59
C SER A 114 -3.86 2.62 1.77
N ARG A 115 -4.35 1.41 1.45
CA ARG A 115 -4.56 0.37 2.48
C ARG A 115 -3.25 -0.04 3.15
N THR A 116 -2.14 -0.05 2.42
CA THR A 116 -0.82 -0.39 2.95
C THR A 116 -0.38 0.68 3.94
N LEU A 117 -0.41 1.95 3.54
CA LEU A 117 -0.02 3.08 4.38
C LEU A 117 -0.90 3.21 5.63
N GLN A 118 -2.21 2.93 5.52
CA GLN A 118 -3.10 2.87 6.69
C GLN A 118 -2.67 1.81 7.69
N ARG A 119 -2.37 0.59 7.22
CA ARG A 119 -1.92 -0.49 8.11
C ARG A 119 -0.56 -0.18 8.76
N LEU A 120 0.32 0.52 8.06
CA LEU A 120 1.60 0.99 8.60
C LEU A 120 1.39 2.08 9.68
N HIS A 121 0.48 3.04 9.46
CA HIS A 121 0.12 4.00 10.52
C HIS A 121 -0.61 3.31 11.69
N ALA A 122 -1.42 2.29 11.42
CA ALA A 122 -2.04 1.48 12.46
C ALA A 122 -1.01 0.67 13.27
N TYR A 123 0.11 0.26 12.65
CA TYR A 123 1.26 -0.30 13.37
C TYR A 123 1.87 0.73 14.32
N ALA A 124 2.15 1.95 13.84
CA ALA A 124 2.64 3.02 14.71
C ALA A 124 1.66 3.36 15.84
N LEU A 125 0.36 3.33 15.57
CA LEU A 125 -0.68 3.53 16.58
C LEU A 125 -0.66 2.39 17.61
N GLN A 126 -0.46 1.15 17.16
CA GLN A 126 -0.33 0.01 18.07
C GLN A 126 0.88 0.17 18.99
N LEU A 127 2.02 0.67 18.48
CA LEU A 127 3.18 0.99 19.33
C LEU A 127 2.86 2.04 20.41
N TRP A 128 2.02 3.03 20.09
CA TRP A 128 1.55 4.01 21.07
C TRP A 128 0.61 3.41 22.09
N VAL A 129 -0.33 2.57 21.64
CA VAL A 129 -1.25 1.82 22.52
C VAL A 129 -0.47 0.96 23.51
N ASP A 130 0.53 0.22 23.02
CA ASP A 130 1.36 -0.65 23.85
C ASP A 130 2.19 0.14 24.88
N ARG A 131 2.66 1.34 24.52
CA ARG A 131 3.41 2.23 25.44
C ARG A 131 2.55 2.84 26.54
N HIS A 132 1.24 3.00 26.31
CA HIS A 132 0.28 3.61 27.24
C HIS A 132 -0.84 2.63 27.63
N ALA A 133 -0.52 1.34 27.69
CA ALA A 133 -1.51 0.26 27.84
C ALA A 133 -2.38 0.38 29.10
N ASP A 134 -1.86 1.00 30.17
CA ASP A 134 -2.57 1.18 31.43
C ASP A 134 -3.66 2.27 31.37
N ASP A 135 -3.54 3.21 30.43
CA ASP A 135 -4.37 4.43 30.37
C ASP A 135 -5.26 4.51 29.10
N VAL A 136 -4.88 3.80 28.02
CA VAL A 136 -5.54 3.93 26.72
C VAL A 136 -6.88 3.19 26.70
N SER A 137 -7.91 3.87 26.21
CA SER A 137 -9.22 3.24 25.95
C SER A 137 -9.36 2.97 24.46
N VAL A 138 -9.80 1.77 24.07
CA VAL A 138 -9.99 1.41 22.66
C VAL A 138 -11.45 1.09 22.39
N PHE A 139 -11.97 1.60 21.28
CA PHE A 139 -13.35 1.41 20.84
C PHE A 139 -13.41 0.93 19.39
N GLY A 140 -14.39 0.09 19.07
CA GLY A 140 -14.76 -0.25 17.70
C GLY A 140 -16.24 0.02 17.47
N PRO A 141 -16.65 0.57 16.31
CA PRO A 141 -18.06 0.70 15.96
C PRO A 141 -18.78 -0.65 16.07
N GLY A 142 -19.85 -0.70 16.86
CA GLY A 142 -20.58 -1.95 17.16
C GLY A 142 -20.01 -2.78 18.33
N GLY A 143 -19.06 -2.24 19.10
CA GLY A 143 -18.58 -2.79 20.37
C GLY A 143 -17.07 -2.99 20.41
N ALA A 144 -16.57 -4.02 19.72
CA ALA A 144 -15.16 -4.41 19.78
C ALA A 144 -14.34 -3.85 18.59
N PRO A 145 -13.08 -3.41 18.81
CA PRO A 145 -12.20 -2.97 17.73
C PRO A 145 -11.90 -4.11 16.76
N GLN A 146 -11.91 -3.82 15.47
CA GLN A 146 -11.48 -4.76 14.44
C GLN A 146 -9.96 -4.69 14.28
N ARG A 147 -9.34 -5.84 14.06
CA ARG A 147 -7.90 -5.98 13.89
C ARG A 147 -7.59 -6.73 12.60
N ALA A 148 -6.47 -6.39 11.99
CA ALA A 148 -5.92 -7.09 10.83
C ALA A 148 -4.48 -7.54 11.12
N ALA A 149 -4.05 -8.60 10.43
CA ALA A 149 -2.65 -8.98 10.43
C ALA A 149 -1.87 -8.09 9.45
N LEU A 150 -0.82 -7.44 9.93
CA LEU A 150 0.20 -6.81 9.11
C LEU A 150 1.37 -7.79 8.98
N ALA A 151 1.62 -8.29 7.77
CA ALA A 151 2.76 -9.16 7.51
C ALA A 151 4.06 -8.34 7.59
N LEU A 152 5.03 -8.80 8.36
CA LEU A 152 6.35 -8.17 8.51
C LEU A 152 7.42 -8.85 7.64
N GLY A 153 7.05 -9.94 6.95
CA GLY A 153 7.97 -10.78 6.19
C GLY A 153 8.43 -12.00 6.99
N ASN A 154 9.05 -12.96 6.30
CA ASN A 154 9.59 -14.20 6.89
C ASN A 154 8.58 -15.06 7.69
N GLY A 155 7.28 -14.89 7.45
CA GLY A 155 6.22 -15.60 8.18
C GLY A 155 5.81 -14.92 9.50
N THR A 156 6.41 -13.79 9.83
CA THR A 156 6.04 -12.97 11.00
C THR A 156 4.94 -12.00 10.61
N SER A 157 3.96 -11.83 11.50
CA SER A 157 2.93 -10.81 11.40
C SER A 157 2.64 -10.21 12.77
N VAL A 158 2.17 -8.97 12.76
CA VAL A 158 1.71 -8.26 13.94
C VAL A 158 0.23 -7.93 13.77
N SER A 159 -0.54 -8.05 14.85
CA SER A 159 -1.94 -7.65 14.84
C SER A 159 -2.03 -6.14 15.04
N VAL A 160 -2.61 -5.44 14.08
CA VAL A 160 -2.80 -3.98 14.13
C VAL A 160 -4.29 -3.64 14.06
N PRO A 161 -4.72 -2.49 14.60
CA PRO A 161 -6.09 -2.02 14.42
C PRO A 161 -6.44 -1.84 12.94
N SER A 162 -7.59 -2.34 12.50
CA SER A 162 -8.11 -2.13 11.14
C SER A 162 -9.37 -1.27 11.12
N VAL A 163 -10.17 -1.34 12.19
CA VAL A 163 -11.25 -0.38 12.48
C VAL A 163 -11.29 -0.18 14.00
N ALA A 164 -10.76 0.92 14.49
CA ALA A 164 -10.73 1.23 15.92
C ALA A 164 -10.45 2.72 16.19
N ALA A 165 -10.97 3.24 17.29
CA ALA A 165 -10.57 4.52 17.88
C ALA A 165 -9.83 4.27 19.20
N CYS A 166 -8.64 4.84 19.34
CA CYS A 166 -7.80 4.75 20.53
C CYS A 166 -7.75 6.12 21.21
N LEU A 167 -8.31 6.23 22.42
CA LEU A 167 -8.33 7.44 23.24
C LEU A 167 -7.17 7.41 24.23
N PHE A 168 -6.33 8.44 24.13
CA PHE A 168 -5.23 8.74 25.04
C PHE A 168 -5.69 9.86 26.00
N PRO A 169 -5.81 9.58 27.31
CA PRO A 169 -6.23 10.60 28.27
C PRO A 169 -5.16 11.69 28.45
N ALA A 170 -5.56 12.83 29.02
CA ALA A 170 -4.64 13.90 29.38
C ALA A 170 -3.51 13.38 30.29
N GLY A 171 -2.28 13.78 30.00
CA GLY A 171 -1.09 13.36 30.73
C GLY A 171 -0.49 12.01 30.31
N SER A 172 -1.12 11.27 29.38
CA SER A 172 -0.56 10.05 28.82
C SER A 172 0.44 10.35 27.70
N ALA A 173 -0.06 10.64 26.49
CA ALA A 173 0.75 11.06 25.35
C ALA A 173 0.86 12.58 25.21
N TYR A 174 -0.18 13.33 25.64
CA TYR A 174 -0.28 14.79 25.53
C TYR A 174 -0.98 15.36 26.77
N ASP A 175 -0.76 16.65 27.08
CA ASP A 175 -1.42 17.35 28.20
C ASP A 175 -2.95 17.48 28.02
N THR A 176 -3.41 17.45 26.78
CA THR A 176 -4.84 17.46 26.40
C THR A 176 -5.21 16.05 25.91
N PRO A 177 -6.41 15.52 26.22
CA PRO A 177 -6.77 14.19 25.74
C PRO A 177 -6.93 14.21 24.22
N VAL A 178 -6.48 13.15 23.55
CA VAL A 178 -6.55 13.02 22.09
C VAL A 178 -6.98 11.60 21.73
N ALA A 179 -7.56 11.43 20.55
CA ALA A 179 -7.84 10.09 20.05
C ALA A 179 -7.38 9.92 18.60
N VAL A 180 -6.97 8.70 18.25
CA VAL A 180 -6.62 8.35 16.88
C VAL A 180 -7.51 7.21 16.42
N GLU A 181 -8.16 7.39 15.28
CA GLU A 181 -9.04 6.43 14.65
C GLU A 181 -8.43 5.90 13.36
N VAL A 182 -8.50 4.59 13.20
CA VAL A 182 -8.31 3.88 11.93
C VAL A 182 -9.69 3.43 11.45
N ALA A 183 -10.11 3.84 10.26
CA ALA A 183 -11.44 3.55 9.74
C ALA A 183 -11.50 3.55 8.20
N TYR A 184 -12.68 3.26 7.64
CA TYR A 184 -12.93 3.40 6.20
C TYR A 184 -14.04 4.42 5.99
N ARG A 185 -13.77 5.50 5.26
CA ARG A 185 -14.75 6.51 4.89
C ARG A 185 -15.16 6.31 3.44
N TYR A 186 -16.41 5.91 3.19
CA TYR A 186 -16.92 5.56 1.85
C TYR A 186 -16.06 4.52 1.10
N GLY A 187 -15.42 3.60 1.84
CA GLY A 187 -14.51 2.59 1.29
C GLY A 187 -13.05 3.03 1.20
N THR A 188 -12.75 4.31 1.36
CA THR A 188 -11.37 4.84 1.39
C THR A 188 -10.75 4.60 2.77
N PRO A 189 -9.55 4.00 2.85
CA PRO A 189 -8.81 3.89 4.11
C PRO A 189 -8.44 5.28 4.65
N THR A 190 -8.79 5.57 5.91
CA THR A 190 -8.49 6.84 6.56
C THR A 190 -7.84 6.66 7.92
N ILE A 191 -7.02 7.63 8.30
CA ILE A 191 -6.64 7.83 9.71
C ILE A 191 -7.10 9.20 10.17
N THR A 192 -7.69 9.27 11.36
CA THR A 192 -8.28 10.49 11.90
C THR A 192 -7.73 10.76 13.28
N ALA A 193 -7.20 11.95 13.52
CA ALA A 193 -6.92 12.42 14.88
C ALA A 193 -8.07 13.30 15.35
N PHE A 194 -8.53 13.07 16.57
CA PHE A 194 -9.55 13.85 17.26
C PHE A 194 -8.95 14.61 18.43
N ALA A 195 -9.42 15.83 18.64
CA ALA A 195 -9.09 16.66 19.79
C ALA A 195 -10.35 17.39 20.31
N PRO A 196 -10.33 17.82 21.59
CA PRO A 196 -11.37 18.68 22.15
C PRO A 196 -11.52 20.02 21.38
N PRO A 197 -12.61 20.78 21.63
CA PRO A 197 -12.85 22.07 20.99
C PRO A 197 -11.64 23.01 21.09
N GLY A 198 -11.25 23.60 19.95
CA GLY A 198 -10.06 24.46 19.85
C GLY A 198 -8.73 23.71 19.62
N GLY A 199 -8.73 22.38 19.59
CA GLY A 199 -7.53 21.54 19.45
C GLY A 199 -7.11 21.19 18.02
N LEU A 200 -7.43 22.00 17.00
CA LEU A 200 -7.13 21.65 15.59
C LEU A 200 -5.64 21.42 15.35
N ALA A 201 -4.80 22.35 15.79
CA ALA A 201 -3.34 22.23 15.65
C ALA A 201 -2.78 21.01 16.39
N LEU A 202 -3.39 20.63 17.52
CA LEU A 202 -3.02 19.42 18.25
C LEU A 202 -3.38 18.16 17.45
N ALA A 203 -4.56 18.11 16.82
CA ALA A 203 -4.93 16.98 15.97
C ALA A 203 -4.01 16.83 14.74
N GLU A 204 -3.57 17.94 14.13
CA GLU A 204 -2.56 17.92 13.06
C GLU A 204 -1.23 17.37 13.58
N GLN A 205 -0.76 17.89 14.71
CA GLN A 205 0.47 17.44 15.36
C GLN A 205 0.43 15.95 15.71
N VAL A 206 -0.71 15.43 16.19
CA VAL A 206 -0.88 14.01 16.51
C VAL A 206 -0.64 13.12 15.29
N LEU A 207 -1.15 13.50 14.12
CA LEU A 207 -0.91 12.75 12.88
C LEU A 207 0.55 12.84 12.43
N GLU A 208 1.21 13.98 12.61
CA GLU A 208 2.63 14.14 12.32
C GLU A 208 3.53 13.33 13.26
N ASP A 209 3.24 13.33 14.57
CA ASP A 209 3.92 12.52 15.57
C ASP A 209 3.77 11.02 15.26
N LEU A 210 2.60 10.61 14.78
CA LEU A 210 2.34 9.24 14.36
C LEU A 210 3.17 8.87 13.12
N THR A 211 3.21 9.74 12.11
CA THR A 211 4.09 9.55 10.94
C THR A 211 5.56 9.49 11.36
N ARG A 212 6.02 10.36 12.26
CA ARG A 212 7.40 10.31 12.81
C ARG A 212 7.69 9.00 13.54
N THR A 213 6.71 8.45 14.25
CA THR A 213 6.84 7.13 14.90
C THR A 213 7.03 6.03 13.86
N LEU A 214 6.23 6.04 12.79
CA LEU A 214 6.37 5.11 11.67
C LEU A 214 7.74 5.26 10.97
N GLU A 215 8.22 6.47 10.76
CA GLU A 215 9.53 6.72 10.13
C GLU A 215 10.71 6.24 10.99
N ALA A 216 10.58 6.33 12.32
CA ALA A 216 11.61 5.88 13.26
C ALA A 216 11.69 4.34 13.37
N ASP A 217 10.55 3.65 13.34
CA ASP A 217 10.47 2.18 13.39
C ASP A 217 9.63 1.63 12.22
N HIS A 218 10.15 1.80 11.00
CA HIS A 218 9.43 1.40 9.79
C HIS A 218 9.58 -0.11 9.52
N PRO A 219 8.53 -0.94 9.63
CA PRO A 219 8.66 -2.40 9.59
C PRO A 219 9.12 -2.96 8.24
N TYR A 220 8.93 -2.20 7.16
CA TYR A 220 9.36 -2.60 5.82
C TYR A 220 10.74 -2.09 5.41
N ARG A 221 11.36 -1.20 6.20
CA ARG A 221 12.59 -0.53 5.79
C ARG A 221 13.74 -1.54 5.71
N GLY A 222 14.46 -1.53 4.59
CA GLY A 222 15.52 -2.51 4.31
C GLY A 222 15.01 -3.90 3.89
N GLY A 223 13.69 -4.11 3.87
CA GLY A 223 13.08 -5.36 3.44
C GLY A 223 12.95 -5.46 1.91
N VAL A 224 12.46 -6.61 1.44
CA VAL A 224 12.06 -6.81 0.05
C VAL A 224 10.55 -6.94 -0.04
N LEU A 225 9.94 -6.05 -0.80
CA LEU A 225 8.50 -5.91 -0.99
C LEU A 225 8.12 -6.29 -2.41
N SER A 226 6.91 -6.80 -2.59
CA SER A 226 6.25 -6.93 -3.89
C SER A 226 5.12 -5.91 -3.95
N ALA A 227 5.15 -5.06 -4.98
CA ALA A 227 4.06 -4.17 -5.33
C ALA A 227 3.08 -4.90 -6.24
N ARG A 228 1.83 -5.04 -5.77
CA ARG A 228 0.77 -5.78 -6.47
C ARG A 228 -0.48 -4.93 -6.61
N PRO A 229 -1.34 -5.21 -7.61
CA PRO A 229 -2.65 -4.60 -7.67
C PRO A 229 -3.46 -5.00 -6.43
N GLY A 230 -4.05 -4.01 -5.76
CA GLY A 230 -5.05 -4.17 -4.72
C GLY A 230 -6.43 -3.72 -5.21
N ASN A 231 -7.37 -3.61 -4.29
CA ASN A 231 -8.71 -3.11 -4.59
C ASN A 231 -8.69 -1.59 -4.84
N GLY A 232 -8.28 -1.17 -6.04
CA GLY A 232 -8.23 0.23 -6.47
C GLY A 232 -7.00 1.01 -5.98
N THR A 233 -5.98 0.32 -5.46
CA THR A 233 -4.69 0.93 -5.06
C THR A 233 -3.55 -0.06 -5.30
N VAL A 234 -2.30 0.39 -5.17
CA VAL A 234 -1.14 -0.50 -5.00
C VAL A 234 -1.12 -1.07 -3.59
N GLU A 235 -0.84 -2.36 -3.46
CA GLU A 235 -0.55 -3.01 -2.18
C GLU A 235 0.92 -3.44 -2.13
N LEU A 236 1.64 -3.03 -1.07
CA LEU A 236 3.01 -3.48 -0.83
C LEU A 236 3.01 -4.60 0.22
N THR A 237 3.62 -5.72 -0.15
CA THR A 237 3.66 -6.91 0.70
C THR A 237 5.10 -7.42 0.84
N PRO A 238 5.58 -7.71 2.05
CA PRO A 238 6.88 -8.33 2.23
C PRO A 238 6.94 -9.72 1.56
N VAL A 239 8.02 -9.97 0.82
CA VAL A 239 8.22 -11.23 0.11
C VAL A 239 9.62 -11.79 0.37
N LYS A 240 9.73 -13.12 0.35
CA LYS A 240 11.02 -13.76 0.16
C LYS A 240 11.44 -13.58 -1.30
N HIS A 241 12.65 -13.10 -1.52
CA HIS A 241 13.22 -12.99 -2.86
C HIS A 241 14.30 -14.05 -3.06
N THR A 242 14.56 -14.38 -4.32
CA THR A 242 15.67 -15.28 -4.67
C THR A 242 16.98 -14.51 -4.55
N VAL A 243 17.83 -14.94 -3.62
CA VAL A 243 19.19 -14.41 -3.45
C VAL A 243 20.02 -14.78 -4.67
N GLN A 244 20.70 -13.79 -5.24
CA GLN A 244 21.61 -13.97 -6.38
C GLN A 244 22.90 -13.22 -6.08
N VAL A 245 24.06 -13.84 -6.32
CA VAL A 245 25.37 -13.22 -6.11
C VAL A 245 26.06 -12.95 -7.45
N ARG A 246 27.06 -12.06 -7.46
CA ARG A 246 27.81 -11.74 -8.69
C ARG A 246 28.37 -12.96 -9.41
N GLY A 247 28.79 -13.99 -8.68
CA GLY A 247 29.30 -15.25 -9.27
C GLY A 247 28.28 -16.01 -10.12
N ASP A 248 27.00 -15.71 -10.00
CA ASP A 248 25.94 -16.35 -10.80
C ASP A 248 25.71 -15.67 -12.16
N VAL A 249 26.39 -14.54 -12.40
CA VAL A 249 26.26 -13.69 -13.58
C VAL A 249 27.64 -13.38 -14.15
N VAL A 250 27.91 -13.96 -15.32
CA VAL A 250 29.12 -13.61 -16.09
C VAL A 250 28.86 -12.30 -16.81
N LEU A 251 29.55 -11.24 -16.37
CA LEU A 251 29.43 -9.89 -16.91
C LEU A 251 30.84 -9.25 -16.97
N PRO A 252 31.21 -8.56 -18.07
CA PRO A 252 32.47 -7.84 -18.17
C PRO A 252 32.70 -6.86 -17.02
N ALA A 253 33.96 -6.72 -16.58
CA ALA A 253 34.33 -5.87 -15.45
C ALA A 253 33.90 -4.41 -15.63
N ASP A 254 33.97 -3.88 -16.85
CA ASP A 254 33.57 -2.50 -17.16
C ASP A 254 32.07 -2.28 -16.90
N LEU A 255 31.22 -3.26 -17.24
CA LEU A 255 29.79 -3.17 -16.97
C LEU A 255 29.47 -3.31 -15.48
N TRP A 256 30.23 -4.11 -14.73
CA TRP A 256 30.12 -4.12 -13.26
C TRP A 256 30.44 -2.76 -12.65
N ARG A 257 31.43 -2.02 -13.19
CA ARG A 257 31.73 -0.67 -12.69
C ARG A 257 30.59 0.32 -12.92
N GLU A 258 29.86 0.22 -14.02
CA GLU A 258 28.66 1.03 -14.27
C GLU A 258 27.54 0.72 -13.27
N VAL A 259 27.33 -0.57 -12.95
CA VAL A 259 26.39 -0.98 -11.89
C VAL A 259 26.81 -0.41 -10.53
N ASP A 260 28.09 -0.51 -10.18
CA ASP A 260 28.62 0.02 -8.91
C ASP A 260 28.46 1.54 -8.83
N LEU A 261 28.72 2.25 -9.94
CA LEU A 261 28.52 3.69 -10.03
C LEU A 261 27.04 4.08 -9.85
N PHE A 262 26.13 3.33 -10.49
CA PHE A 262 24.69 3.49 -10.29
C PHE A 262 24.30 3.34 -8.82
N CYS A 263 24.72 2.25 -8.16
CA CYS A 263 24.42 2.01 -6.75
C CYS A 263 25.01 3.09 -5.82
N SER A 264 26.14 3.70 -6.20
CA SER A 264 26.87 4.65 -5.35
C SER A 264 26.09 5.93 -5.03
N SER A 265 25.14 6.36 -5.86
CA SER A 265 24.44 7.65 -5.69
C SER A 265 23.59 7.68 -4.42
N VAL A 266 22.98 6.55 -4.06
CA VAL A 266 22.13 6.43 -2.88
C VAL A 266 22.88 5.75 -1.71
N THR A 267 23.92 4.96 -1.97
CA THR A 267 24.64 4.22 -0.91
C THR A 267 25.80 5.00 -0.31
N THR A 268 26.81 5.35 -1.11
CA THR A 268 28.10 5.86 -0.60
C THR A 268 28.34 7.34 -0.88
N ARG A 269 27.64 7.93 -1.85
CA ARG A 269 27.81 9.33 -2.27
C ARG A 269 26.59 10.21 -2.03
N ARG A 270 25.57 9.70 -1.32
CA ARG A 270 24.31 10.40 -1.06
C ARG A 270 24.50 11.80 -0.48
N ASP A 271 25.23 11.90 0.63
CA ASP A 271 25.41 13.17 1.35
C ASP A 271 26.21 14.18 0.53
N ALA A 272 27.23 13.71 -0.21
CA ALA A 272 28.03 14.54 -1.09
C ALA A 272 27.21 15.12 -2.26
N LEU A 273 26.34 14.31 -2.88
CA LEU A 273 25.45 14.77 -3.95
C LEU A 273 24.45 15.81 -3.43
N ARG A 274 23.82 15.53 -2.28
CA ARG A 274 22.87 16.47 -1.64
C ARG A 274 23.51 17.79 -1.27
N ALA A 275 24.71 17.77 -0.68
CA ALA A 275 25.45 18.98 -0.32
C ALA A 275 25.76 19.88 -1.53
N LEU A 276 25.84 19.30 -2.73
CA LEU A 276 26.07 20.01 -3.99
C LEU A 276 24.77 20.35 -4.75
N GLY A 277 23.60 20.01 -4.20
CA GLY A 277 22.31 20.25 -4.84
C GLY A 277 21.98 19.28 -5.99
N HIS A 278 22.65 18.13 -6.07
CA HIS A 278 22.34 17.08 -7.03
C HIS A 278 21.28 16.11 -6.49
N THR A 279 20.47 15.57 -7.39
CA THR A 279 19.55 14.47 -7.07
C THR A 279 20.33 13.18 -6.79
N THR A 280 19.82 12.37 -5.88
CA THR A 280 20.39 11.04 -5.55
C THR A 280 19.72 9.94 -6.36
N SER A 281 18.48 10.19 -6.80
CA SER A 281 17.69 9.29 -7.63
C SER A 281 18.36 9.08 -8.99
N ARG A 282 18.37 7.83 -9.44
CA ARG A 282 18.95 7.42 -10.73
C ARG A 282 18.18 6.26 -11.32
N GLY A 283 18.12 6.19 -12.64
CA GLY A 283 17.64 5.02 -13.37
C GLY A 283 18.73 4.25 -14.11
N LEU A 284 18.70 2.93 -13.98
CA LEU A 284 19.50 1.97 -14.76
C LEU A 284 18.57 1.14 -15.66
N LEU A 285 18.77 1.22 -16.97
CA LEU A 285 18.09 0.37 -17.94
C LEU A 285 19.02 -0.74 -18.43
N LEU A 286 18.64 -1.99 -18.18
CA LEU A 286 19.28 -3.17 -18.75
C LEU A 286 18.58 -3.55 -20.06
N ALA A 287 19.29 -3.43 -21.17
CA ALA A 287 18.78 -3.70 -22.52
C ALA A 287 19.46 -4.89 -23.16
N GLY A 288 18.75 -5.65 -24.00
CA GLY A 288 19.37 -6.72 -24.79
C GLY A 288 18.39 -7.85 -25.10
N LYS A 289 18.83 -8.86 -25.84
CA LYS A 289 17.98 -9.97 -26.26
C LYS A 289 17.41 -10.76 -25.07
N PRO A 290 16.26 -11.44 -25.22
CA PRO A 290 15.79 -12.41 -24.22
C PRO A 290 16.88 -13.47 -23.92
N GLY A 291 17.00 -13.88 -22.66
CA GLY A 291 17.91 -14.96 -22.26
C GLY A 291 19.36 -14.57 -21.96
N VAL A 292 19.77 -13.30 -22.14
CA VAL A 292 21.15 -12.84 -21.83
C VAL A 292 21.44 -12.64 -20.34
N GLY A 293 20.42 -12.71 -19.47
CA GLY A 293 20.62 -12.66 -18.01
C GLY A 293 20.25 -11.35 -17.31
N LYS A 294 19.54 -10.42 -17.97
CA LYS A 294 19.07 -9.15 -17.39
C LYS A 294 18.37 -9.32 -16.04
N THR A 295 17.36 -10.19 -15.95
CA THR A 295 16.63 -10.51 -14.71
C THR A 295 17.56 -11.06 -13.61
N LYS A 296 18.57 -11.85 -13.96
CA LYS A 296 19.55 -12.32 -12.96
C LYS A 296 20.39 -11.16 -12.43
N LEU A 297 20.87 -10.28 -13.31
CA LEU A 297 21.64 -9.10 -12.91
C LEU A 297 20.82 -8.18 -12.00
N THR A 298 19.55 -7.92 -12.35
CA THR A 298 18.60 -7.20 -11.50
C THR A 298 18.47 -7.83 -10.10
N ARG A 299 18.40 -9.16 -10.00
CA ARG A 299 18.33 -9.87 -8.72
C ARG A 299 19.62 -9.75 -7.91
N VAL A 300 20.79 -9.71 -8.57
CA VAL A 300 22.07 -9.44 -7.88
C VAL A 300 22.04 -8.05 -7.26
N ILE A 301 21.65 -7.02 -8.04
CA ILE A 301 21.54 -5.65 -7.55
C ILE A 301 20.54 -5.56 -6.39
N ALA A 302 19.37 -6.20 -6.52
CA ALA A 302 18.38 -6.28 -5.45
C ALA A 302 18.92 -6.97 -4.19
N THR A 303 19.68 -8.05 -4.35
CA THR A 303 20.29 -8.79 -3.24
C THR A 303 21.33 -7.93 -2.51
N GLU A 304 22.18 -7.23 -3.25
CA GLU A 304 23.23 -6.37 -2.70
C GLU A 304 22.70 -5.12 -2.00
N LEU A 305 21.55 -4.61 -2.46
CA LEU A 305 20.94 -3.40 -1.92
C LEU A 305 19.86 -3.66 -0.87
N ALA A 306 19.35 -4.89 -0.73
CA ALA A 306 18.44 -5.25 0.36
C ALA A 306 19.13 -5.11 1.72
N GLY A 307 18.48 -4.40 2.64
CA GLY A 307 19.04 -4.00 3.94
C GLY A 307 19.38 -2.52 3.96
N PRO A 308 20.43 -2.06 3.24
CA PRO A 308 20.72 -0.64 3.07
C PRO A 308 19.55 0.14 2.44
N LEU A 309 18.84 -0.50 1.49
CA LEU A 309 17.67 0.03 0.82
C LEU A 309 16.48 -0.93 0.97
N THR A 310 15.28 -0.37 0.91
CA THR A 310 14.04 -1.13 0.74
C THR A 310 13.90 -1.49 -0.74
N VAL A 311 13.82 -2.79 -1.05
CA VAL A 311 13.66 -3.25 -2.45
C VAL A 311 12.18 -3.44 -2.75
N VAL A 312 11.71 -2.91 -3.87
CA VAL A 312 10.33 -3.02 -4.32
C VAL A 312 10.28 -3.69 -5.70
N LEU A 313 9.81 -4.94 -5.72
CA LEU A 313 9.61 -5.74 -6.91
C LEU A 313 8.22 -5.44 -7.50
N VAL A 314 8.18 -4.84 -8.68
CA VAL A 314 6.93 -4.38 -9.30
C VAL A 314 6.36 -5.44 -10.23
N THR A 315 5.08 -5.78 -10.07
CA THR A 315 4.41 -6.68 -11.02
C THR A 315 4.09 -5.98 -12.34
N ALA A 316 3.96 -6.76 -13.41
CA ALA A 316 3.60 -6.23 -14.73
C ALA A 316 2.29 -5.42 -14.73
N GLU A 317 1.33 -5.75 -13.86
CA GLU A 317 0.06 -5.02 -13.75
C GLU A 317 0.24 -3.65 -13.09
N VAL A 318 0.99 -3.56 -11.99
CA VAL A 318 1.31 -2.28 -11.34
C VAL A 318 2.11 -1.39 -12.29
N LEU A 319 3.08 -1.97 -13.00
CA LEU A 319 3.89 -1.26 -13.99
C LEU A 319 3.05 -0.60 -15.09
N ARG A 320 1.90 -1.20 -15.45
CA ARG A 320 1.03 -0.71 -16.53
C ARG A 320 -0.01 0.32 -16.09
N THR A 321 -0.29 0.46 -14.80
CA THR A 321 -1.50 1.18 -14.36
C THR A 321 -1.33 2.00 -13.09
N TRP A 322 -0.34 1.71 -12.26
CA TRP A 322 -0.29 2.25 -10.89
C TRP A 322 1.09 2.82 -10.53
N MET A 323 1.80 3.37 -11.52
CA MET A 323 3.17 3.86 -11.32
C MET A 323 3.21 5.10 -10.45
N THR A 324 2.26 6.02 -10.60
CA THR A 324 2.15 7.23 -9.78
C THR A 324 1.92 6.87 -8.32
N GLU A 325 0.92 6.03 -8.04
CA GLU A 325 0.54 5.59 -6.71
C GLU A 325 1.65 4.76 -6.06
N LEU A 326 2.33 3.91 -6.83
CA LEU A 326 3.50 3.19 -6.34
C LEU A 326 4.58 4.17 -5.84
N TYR A 327 4.92 5.18 -6.64
CA TYR A 327 5.97 6.13 -6.26
C TYR A 327 5.56 7.02 -5.09
N GLU A 328 4.27 7.31 -4.93
CA GLU A 328 3.73 7.97 -3.73
C GLU A 328 3.85 7.09 -2.49
N GLU A 329 3.52 5.81 -2.60
CA GLU A 329 3.57 4.86 -1.49
C GLU A 329 4.99 4.63 -0.97
N ILE A 330 5.99 4.61 -1.87
CA ILE A 330 7.38 4.33 -1.47
C ILE A 330 8.14 5.54 -0.91
N ARG A 331 7.59 6.77 -0.99
CA ARG A 331 8.27 7.98 -0.48
C ARG A 331 8.59 7.89 1.01
N GLY A 332 7.66 7.37 1.80
CA GLY A 332 7.82 7.21 3.25
C GLY A 332 8.68 6.02 3.67
N LEU A 333 8.99 5.10 2.74
CA LEU A 333 9.79 3.91 3.05
C LEU A 333 11.27 4.30 3.21
N GLY A 334 11.77 5.07 2.25
CA GLY A 334 13.15 5.55 2.18
C GLY A 334 14.22 4.43 2.22
N PRO A 335 15.45 4.82 1.89
CA PRO A 335 15.86 4.78 0.48
C PRO A 335 15.43 3.49 -0.23
N CYS A 336 14.99 3.58 -1.48
CA CYS A 336 14.35 2.47 -2.18
C CYS A 336 15.08 2.06 -3.46
N LEU A 337 15.08 0.76 -3.75
CA LEU A 337 15.36 0.23 -5.09
C LEU A 337 14.04 -0.26 -5.70
N VAL A 338 13.59 0.37 -6.76
CA VAL A 338 12.41 -0.06 -7.54
C VAL A 338 12.88 -0.92 -8.71
N VAL A 339 12.33 -2.13 -8.81
CA VAL A 339 12.66 -3.10 -9.85
C VAL A 339 11.51 -3.23 -10.82
N LEU A 340 11.74 -2.86 -12.07
CA LEU A 340 10.77 -2.91 -13.18
C LEU A 340 11.24 -3.93 -14.23
N GLU A 341 10.53 -5.04 -14.39
CA GLU A 341 10.87 -6.02 -15.43
C GLU A 341 9.97 -5.84 -16.66
N GLU A 342 10.57 -5.96 -17.85
CA GLU A 342 9.86 -5.96 -19.14
C GLU A 342 9.04 -4.67 -19.39
N ILE A 343 9.71 -3.53 -19.29
CA ILE A 343 9.08 -2.21 -19.50
C ILE A 343 8.59 -1.99 -20.93
N ASP A 344 8.96 -2.87 -21.86
CA ASP A 344 8.48 -2.89 -23.26
C ASP A 344 6.97 -2.73 -23.35
N SER A 345 6.27 -3.22 -22.33
CA SER A 345 4.82 -3.28 -22.29
C SER A 345 4.10 -1.98 -21.93
N VAL A 346 4.81 -1.01 -21.35
CA VAL A 346 4.29 0.33 -21.00
C VAL A 346 5.05 1.44 -21.73
N ALA A 347 6.30 1.18 -22.14
CA ALA A 347 7.24 2.18 -22.61
C ALA A 347 7.58 2.07 -24.11
N SER A 348 6.77 1.33 -24.88
CA SER A 348 6.94 1.22 -26.33
C SER A 348 6.53 2.49 -27.08
N LYS A 349 7.05 2.70 -28.29
CA LYS A 349 6.60 3.78 -29.20
C LYS A 349 5.08 3.74 -29.48
N GLY A 350 4.47 2.57 -29.42
CA GLY A 350 3.03 2.37 -29.64
C GLY A 350 2.17 2.83 -28.45
N SER A 351 2.76 3.00 -27.27
CA SER A 351 2.09 3.44 -26.05
C SER A 351 1.99 4.98 -25.95
N ARG A 352 2.45 5.71 -26.98
CA ARG A 352 2.33 7.17 -27.02
C ARG A 352 0.86 7.60 -27.03
N GLY A 353 0.47 8.37 -26.01
CA GLY A 353 -0.90 8.86 -25.84
C GLY A 353 -1.70 8.06 -24.81
N ASP A 354 -1.19 6.92 -24.35
CA ASP A 354 -1.76 6.20 -23.22
C ASP A 354 -1.44 6.95 -21.92
N THR A 355 -2.44 7.09 -21.05
CA THR A 355 -2.27 7.71 -19.73
C THR A 355 -1.19 7.00 -18.91
N SER A 356 -1.13 5.67 -18.99
CA SER A 356 -0.14 4.85 -18.29
C SER A 356 1.31 5.13 -18.72
N PHE A 357 1.54 5.50 -19.99
CA PHE A 357 2.88 5.89 -20.45
C PHE A 357 3.30 7.25 -19.87
N ALA A 358 2.38 8.21 -19.82
CA ALA A 358 2.64 9.50 -19.19
C ALA A 358 2.93 9.34 -17.70
N GLU A 359 2.09 8.60 -16.97
CA GLU A 359 2.29 8.28 -15.56
C GLU A 359 3.61 7.54 -15.29
N PHE A 360 3.97 6.58 -16.15
CA PHE A 360 5.26 5.90 -16.07
C PHE A 360 6.44 6.87 -16.20
N LEU A 361 6.39 7.79 -17.18
CA LEU A 361 7.44 8.78 -17.38
C LEU A 361 7.49 9.80 -16.24
N ASP A 362 6.34 10.25 -15.74
CA ASP A 362 6.24 11.22 -14.64
C ASP A 362 6.71 10.61 -13.32
N ALA A 363 6.46 9.32 -13.09
CA ALA A 363 6.97 8.59 -11.94
C ALA A 363 8.51 8.46 -11.99
N LEU A 364 9.09 8.32 -13.18
CA LEU A 364 10.54 8.26 -13.38
C LEU A 364 11.22 9.63 -13.38
N ASP A 365 10.53 10.68 -13.82
CA ASP A 365 11.08 12.04 -13.85
C ASP A 365 11.30 12.52 -12.41
N GLY A 366 12.55 12.40 -11.96
CA GLY A 366 13.06 12.81 -10.64
C GLY A 366 13.01 14.32 -10.36
N THR A 367 12.08 15.05 -10.97
CA THR A 367 11.76 16.46 -10.65
C THR A 367 11.30 16.63 -9.20
N ARG A 368 10.95 15.54 -8.51
CA ARG A 368 10.74 15.48 -7.05
C ARG A 368 12.07 15.16 -6.36
N SER A 369 12.90 16.20 -6.20
CA SER A 369 14.31 16.20 -5.78
C SER A 369 14.70 15.55 -4.42
N SER A 370 13.78 14.89 -3.71
CA SER A 370 13.97 14.42 -2.33
C SER A 370 13.96 12.90 -2.13
N ASP A 371 13.46 12.14 -3.10
CA ASP A 371 13.16 10.73 -2.88
C ASP A 371 14.41 9.89 -3.24
N ASP A 372 15.12 9.36 -2.24
CA ASP A 372 16.32 8.50 -2.41
C ASP A 372 15.95 7.16 -3.09
N VAL A 373 15.63 7.22 -4.39
CA VAL A 373 15.07 6.11 -5.18
C VAL A 373 16.00 5.75 -6.33
N LEU A 374 16.49 4.52 -6.31
CA LEU A 374 17.13 3.89 -7.45
C LEU A 374 16.08 3.10 -8.23
N THR A 375 16.10 3.21 -9.56
CA THR A 375 15.20 2.42 -10.41
C THR A 375 16.01 1.56 -11.36
N VAL A 376 15.82 0.25 -11.31
CA VAL A 376 16.40 -0.69 -12.29
C VAL A 376 15.29 -1.25 -13.16
N ALA A 377 15.46 -1.12 -14.47
CA ALA A 377 14.49 -1.58 -15.46
C ALA A 377 15.11 -2.56 -16.45
N THR A 378 14.29 -3.45 -17.03
CA THR A 378 14.73 -4.36 -18.11
C THR A 378 13.87 -4.20 -19.37
N THR A 379 14.50 -4.31 -20.54
CA THR A 379 13.85 -4.33 -21.86
C THR A 379 14.44 -5.45 -22.72
N ASN A 380 13.58 -6.15 -23.45
CA ASN A 380 13.99 -7.15 -24.43
C ASN A 380 14.19 -6.54 -25.83
N ASP A 381 13.63 -5.36 -26.09
CA ASP A 381 13.68 -4.65 -27.37
C ASP A 381 13.94 -3.14 -27.17
N PRO A 382 15.21 -2.73 -27.04
CA PRO A 382 15.55 -1.32 -26.83
C PRO A 382 15.22 -0.41 -28.02
N ASP A 383 14.97 -0.98 -29.21
CA ASP A 383 14.60 -0.25 -30.42
C ASP A 383 13.10 0.03 -30.48
N ALA A 384 12.28 -0.82 -29.84
CA ALA A 384 10.85 -0.59 -29.67
C ALA A 384 10.52 0.49 -28.63
N LEU A 385 11.45 0.77 -27.71
CA LEU A 385 11.25 1.78 -26.66
C LEU A 385 11.12 3.19 -27.20
N ASP A 386 10.29 3.98 -26.53
CA ASP A 386 10.18 5.40 -26.81
C ASP A 386 11.47 6.16 -26.45
N PRO A 387 11.98 7.05 -27.31
CA PRO A 387 13.14 7.90 -26.99
C PRO A 387 12.95 8.75 -25.72
N ALA A 388 11.72 9.08 -25.33
CA ALA A 388 11.43 9.81 -24.11
C ALA A 388 11.91 9.07 -22.86
N VAL A 389 11.94 7.73 -22.88
CA VAL A 389 12.41 6.90 -21.76
C VAL A 389 13.90 7.12 -21.50
N LYS A 390 14.69 7.35 -22.56
CA LYS A 390 16.15 7.51 -22.50
C LYS A 390 16.60 8.95 -22.19
N ARG A 391 15.68 9.82 -21.79
CA ARG A 391 16.02 11.21 -21.46
C ARG A 391 16.74 11.28 -20.10
N PRO A 392 17.75 12.16 -19.95
CA PRO A 392 18.39 12.40 -18.66
C PRO A 392 17.36 12.75 -17.57
N GLY A 393 17.56 12.23 -16.36
CA GLY A 393 16.60 12.34 -15.25
C GLY A 393 15.61 11.18 -15.14
N ARG A 394 15.61 10.25 -16.10
CA ARG A 394 14.85 8.99 -16.08
C ARG A 394 15.80 7.81 -16.00
N PHE A 395 16.30 7.34 -17.14
CA PHE A 395 17.36 6.32 -17.20
C PHE A 395 18.69 6.97 -17.60
N ASP A 396 19.47 7.36 -16.60
CA ASP A 396 20.77 8.01 -16.76
C ASP A 396 21.87 7.01 -17.17
N THR A 397 21.64 5.72 -16.96
CA THR A 397 22.57 4.65 -17.31
C THR A 397 21.84 3.59 -18.11
N ILE A 398 22.36 3.26 -19.28
CA ILE A 398 21.85 2.20 -20.14
C ILE A 398 22.97 1.20 -20.35
N ILE A 399 22.78 -0.02 -19.83
CA ILE A 399 23.70 -1.14 -20.04
C ILE A 399 23.07 -2.05 -21.07
N GLU A 400 23.68 -2.11 -22.25
CA GLU A 400 23.36 -3.13 -23.24
C GLU A 400 24.09 -4.43 -22.85
N VAL A 401 23.33 -5.47 -22.55
CA VAL A 401 23.83 -6.79 -22.17
C VAL A 401 23.93 -7.65 -23.44
N PRO A 402 25.12 -7.80 -24.02
CA PRO A 402 25.29 -8.57 -25.24
C PRO A 402 25.17 -10.07 -24.97
N PRO A 403 24.96 -10.90 -26.01
CA PRO A 403 25.28 -12.31 -25.92
C PRO A 403 26.74 -12.51 -25.49
N PRO A 404 27.06 -13.56 -24.71
CA PRO A 404 28.41 -13.84 -24.28
C PRO A 404 29.36 -14.11 -25.45
N ASP A 405 30.58 -13.58 -25.34
CA ASP A 405 31.71 -13.97 -26.19
C ASP A 405 32.16 -15.40 -25.86
N GLN A 406 33.15 -15.94 -26.58
CA GLN A 406 33.60 -17.32 -26.36
C GLN A 406 34.05 -17.57 -24.92
N ALA A 407 34.81 -16.65 -24.32
CA ALA A 407 35.24 -16.76 -22.93
C ALA A 407 34.04 -16.79 -21.97
N GLY A 408 33.08 -15.90 -22.14
CA GLY A 408 31.85 -15.88 -21.36
C GLY A 408 31.01 -17.14 -21.57
N ARG A 409 30.95 -17.68 -22.79
CA ARG A 409 30.27 -18.96 -23.07
C ARG A 409 30.91 -20.11 -22.30
N MET A 410 32.24 -20.18 -22.26
CA MET A 410 32.96 -21.19 -21.48
C MET A 410 32.65 -21.08 -19.99
N GLU A 411 32.66 -19.87 -19.43
CA GLU A 411 32.32 -19.65 -18.02
C GLU A 411 30.88 -20.06 -17.72
N ILE A 412 29.93 -19.66 -18.56
CA ILE A 412 28.52 -20.03 -18.39
C ILE A 412 28.32 -21.55 -18.50
N LEU A 413 28.99 -22.23 -19.43
CA LEU A 413 28.94 -23.70 -19.53
C LEU A 413 29.50 -24.36 -18.27
N ARG A 414 30.62 -23.87 -17.72
CA ARG A 414 31.18 -24.37 -16.46
C ARG A 414 30.25 -24.20 -15.27
N LEU A 415 29.41 -23.16 -15.26
CA LEU A 415 28.40 -22.96 -14.20
C LEU A 415 27.27 -24.01 -14.24
N PHE A 416 26.98 -24.58 -15.41
CA PHE A 416 25.83 -25.49 -15.58
C PHE A 416 26.20 -26.96 -15.82
N LEU A 417 27.47 -27.24 -16.14
CA LEU A 417 28.00 -28.60 -16.21
C LEU A 417 28.56 -29.02 -14.84
N PRO A 418 28.60 -30.33 -14.54
CA PRO A 418 29.32 -30.83 -13.37
C PRO A 418 30.79 -30.36 -13.40
N PRO A 419 31.37 -29.89 -12.27
CA PRO A 419 32.73 -29.35 -12.24
C PRO A 419 33.81 -30.29 -12.78
N ASP A 420 33.65 -31.60 -12.54
CA ASP A 420 34.60 -32.64 -12.93
C ASP A 420 34.20 -33.39 -14.22
N ALA A 421 33.20 -32.89 -14.96
CA ALA A 421 32.80 -33.50 -16.22
C ALA A 421 33.97 -33.47 -17.23
N PRO A 422 34.30 -34.58 -17.91
CA PRO A 422 35.38 -34.64 -18.90
C PRO A 422 34.94 -34.00 -20.23
N VAL A 423 34.66 -32.70 -20.18
CA VAL A 423 34.15 -31.88 -21.27
C VAL A 423 35.12 -30.74 -21.55
N ASP A 424 35.62 -30.69 -22.78
CA ASP A 424 36.35 -29.54 -23.29
C ASP A 424 35.35 -28.42 -23.60
N VAL A 425 35.15 -27.54 -22.62
CA VAL A 425 34.21 -26.42 -22.71
C VAL A 425 34.64 -25.36 -23.71
N ASP A 426 35.93 -25.25 -24.04
CA ASP A 426 36.41 -24.29 -25.05
C ASP A 426 35.94 -24.73 -26.44
N LEU A 427 36.17 -26.01 -26.76
CA LEU A 427 35.68 -26.61 -28.00
C LEU A 427 34.16 -26.50 -28.12
N VAL A 428 33.42 -26.85 -27.07
CA VAL A 428 31.94 -26.73 -27.08
C VAL A 428 31.50 -25.28 -27.27
N ALA A 429 32.11 -24.31 -26.56
CA ALA A 429 31.79 -22.90 -26.66
C ALA A 429 32.05 -22.32 -28.07
N SER A 430 33.01 -22.88 -28.81
CA SER A 430 33.32 -22.48 -30.19
C SER A 430 32.17 -22.77 -31.17
N TYR A 431 31.32 -23.78 -30.88
CA TYR A 431 30.15 -24.12 -31.70
C TYR A 431 28.89 -23.31 -31.39
N LEU A 432 28.92 -22.48 -30.34
CA LEU A 432 27.74 -21.82 -29.78
C LEU A 432 27.76 -20.31 -30.02
N ASP A 433 28.28 -19.88 -31.17
CA ASP A 433 28.33 -18.45 -31.48
C ASP A 433 26.92 -17.82 -31.53
N GLY A 434 26.78 -16.64 -30.92
CA GLY A 434 25.51 -15.95 -30.74
C GLY A 434 24.52 -16.60 -29.78
N ALA A 435 24.87 -17.70 -29.09
CA ALA A 435 24.04 -18.30 -28.05
C ALA A 435 23.95 -17.39 -26.82
N THR A 436 22.76 -17.31 -26.23
CA THR A 436 22.51 -16.55 -24.99
C THR A 436 22.83 -17.38 -23.75
N GLY A 437 22.89 -16.75 -22.57
CA GLY A 437 23.08 -17.49 -21.31
C GLY A 437 21.96 -18.52 -21.02
N ALA A 438 20.74 -18.28 -21.50
CA ALA A 438 19.65 -19.25 -21.43
C ALA A 438 19.87 -20.44 -22.37
N ASP A 439 20.37 -20.18 -23.58
CA ASP A 439 20.69 -21.22 -24.56
C ASP A 439 21.79 -22.15 -24.05
N LEU A 440 22.88 -21.59 -23.51
CA LEU A 440 24.00 -22.36 -22.95
C LEU A 440 23.55 -23.24 -21.77
N ARG A 441 22.66 -22.72 -20.92
CA ARG A 441 22.04 -23.50 -19.85
C ARG A 441 21.24 -24.66 -20.42
N GLU A 442 20.47 -24.44 -21.48
CA GLU A 442 19.69 -25.51 -22.10
C GLU A 442 20.58 -26.54 -22.80
N VAL A 443 21.69 -26.15 -23.42
CA VAL A 443 22.70 -27.08 -23.94
C VAL A 443 23.19 -27.99 -22.80
N ALA A 444 23.66 -27.43 -21.69
CA ALA A 444 24.15 -28.21 -20.55
C ALA A 444 23.05 -29.11 -19.96
N ARG A 445 21.86 -28.55 -19.70
CA ARG A 445 20.71 -29.27 -19.15
C ARG A 445 20.31 -30.44 -20.05
N ARG A 446 20.25 -30.22 -21.36
CA ARG A 446 19.86 -31.24 -22.33
C ARG A 446 20.91 -32.35 -22.43
N SER A 447 22.20 -32.02 -22.41
CA SER A 447 23.25 -33.04 -22.35
C SER A 447 23.13 -33.92 -21.11
N ILE A 448 22.80 -33.34 -19.95
CA ILE A 448 22.55 -34.09 -18.71
C ILE A 448 21.30 -34.96 -18.82
N LEU A 449 20.23 -34.47 -19.46
CA LEU A 449 19.00 -35.26 -19.67
C LEU A 449 19.21 -36.42 -20.66
N GLU A 450 20.00 -36.23 -21.72
CA GLU A 450 20.24 -37.25 -22.75
C GLU A 450 21.26 -38.31 -22.30
N HIS A 451 22.21 -37.98 -21.41
CA HIS A 451 23.35 -38.85 -21.10
C HIS A 451 23.59 -39.09 -19.61
N GLY A 452 22.84 -38.43 -18.72
CA GLY A 452 23.10 -38.39 -17.29
C GLY A 452 24.30 -37.50 -16.92
N PRO A 453 24.42 -37.11 -15.64
CA PRO A 453 25.53 -36.27 -15.17
C PRO A 453 26.90 -36.96 -15.29
N ASP A 454 26.96 -38.27 -15.06
CA ASP A 454 28.21 -39.06 -15.12
C ASP A 454 28.57 -39.50 -16.55
N GLY A 455 27.64 -39.35 -17.51
CA GLY A 455 27.82 -39.75 -18.89
C GLY A 455 28.29 -38.64 -19.82
N LEU A 456 28.65 -37.47 -19.30
CA LEU A 456 29.06 -36.35 -20.12
C LEU A 456 30.47 -36.57 -20.70
N THR A 457 30.61 -36.32 -22.00
CA THR A 457 31.90 -36.26 -22.71
C THR A 457 31.88 -35.06 -23.65
N THR A 458 33.05 -34.57 -24.05
CA THR A 458 33.16 -33.48 -25.05
C THR A 458 32.31 -33.74 -26.30
N SER A 459 32.38 -34.95 -26.86
CA SER A 459 31.63 -35.30 -28.07
C SER A 459 30.12 -35.22 -27.86
N ARG A 460 29.61 -35.75 -26.75
CA ARG A 460 28.16 -35.76 -26.44
C ARG A 460 27.61 -34.35 -26.24
N VAL A 461 28.35 -33.49 -25.56
CA VAL A 461 27.95 -32.09 -25.38
C VAL A 461 28.05 -31.31 -26.69
N ALA A 462 29.09 -31.55 -27.49
CA ALA A 462 29.24 -30.96 -28.82
C ALA A 462 28.12 -31.40 -29.78
N ASP A 463 27.67 -32.65 -29.72
CA ASP A 463 26.54 -33.16 -30.51
C ASP A 463 25.26 -32.38 -30.18
N VAL A 464 24.98 -32.14 -28.89
CA VAL A 464 23.85 -31.29 -28.47
C VAL A 464 24.04 -29.87 -28.97
N ALA A 465 25.21 -29.27 -28.76
CA ALA A 465 25.52 -27.89 -29.14
C ALA A 465 25.33 -27.64 -30.65
N THR A 466 25.81 -28.54 -31.49
CA THR A 466 25.73 -28.45 -32.95
C THR A 466 24.37 -28.87 -33.52
N SER A 467 23.60 -29.68 -32.80
CA SER A 467 22.28 -30.13 -33.27
C SER A 467 21.24 -29.02 -33.40
N GLY A 468 21.43 -27.88 -32.72
CA GLY A 468 20.46 -26.78 -32.65
C GLY A 468 19.16 -27.10 -31.89
N ARG A 469 19.00 -28.35 -31.41
CA ARG A 469 17.77 -28.82 -30.74
C ARG A 469 17.49 -28.12 -29.41
N TRP A 470 18.49 -27.46 -28.83
CA TRP A 470 18.36 -26.63 -27.63
C TRP A 470 17.58 -25.33 -27.87
N LYS A 471 17.39 -24.92 -29.13
CA LYS A 471 16.42 -23.86 -29.44
C LYS A 471 15.01 -24.44 -29.50
N PRO A 472 14.01 -23.76 -28.93
CA PRO A 472 12.62 -24.17 -29.08
C PRO A 472 12.22 -24.10 -30.55
N ALA A 473 12.03 -25.26 -31.17
CA ALA A 473 11.58 -25.42 -32.54
C ALA A 473 10.45 -26.46 -32.58
N PRO A 474 9.43 -26.27 -33.44
CA PRO A 474 8.40 -27.28 -33.64
C PRO A 474 9.05 -28.60 -34.06
N VAL A 475 8.77 -29.68 -33.34
CA VAL A 475 9.21 -31.01 -33.75
C VAL A 475 8.29 -31.46 -34.87
N ALA A 476 8.77 -31.41 -36.11
CA ALA A 476 8.08 -32.00 -37.23
C ALA A 476 8.13 -33.53 -37.08
N GLY A 477 6.96 -34.18 -37.08
CA GLY A 477 6.84 -35.62 -36.93
C GLY A 477 5.54 -36.13 -37.54
N ASN A 478 5.53 -37.41 -37.92
CA ASN A 478 4.28 -38.10 -38.24
C ASN A 478 3.67 -38.58 -36.92
N TYR A 479 2.53 -38.01 -36.57
CA TYR A 479 1.75 -38.39 -35.39
C TYR A 479 0.59 -39.29 -35.86
N LEU A 480 0.37 -40.42 -35.18
CA LEU A 480 -0.75 -41.35 -35.43
C LEU A 480 -2.02 -40.90 -34.72
#